data_AF-A0A843YC90-F1
#
_entry.id   AF-A0A843YC90-F1
#
_cell.length_a   1.000
_cell.length_b   1.000
_cell.length_c   1.000
_cell.angle_alpha   90.00
_cell.angle_beta   90.00
_cell.angle_gamma   90.00
#
_symmetry.space_group_name_H-M   'P 1'
#
loop_
_entity.id
_entity.type
_entity.pdbx_description
1 polymer ?
#
loop_
_entity_poly.entity_id
_entity_poly.type
_entity_poly.pdbx_seq_one_letter_code
_entity_poly.pdbx_strand_id
1 'polypeptide(L)'
;MQTLTLPLSLLIIRLSAATFLAAWTSLKFRVPQSFEAVFHKFYGLDFVTQALAPVVGGLQMLIVLAFAIGILRTYTYAAVLLMHGVGTLASLPNMLDYTTYPNQLMLAALPTLGALVALFLLRAEDQFSIDGLRHKSQPHLAPGA
;
A
#
# COMPACT_ATOMS: atom_id res chain seq x y z
N MET A 1 -24.15 0.20 -20.87
CA MET A 1 -22.95 -0.66 -20.72
C MET A 1 -22.12 -0.11 -19.57
N GLN A 2 -21.95 -0.85 -18.46
CA GLN A 2 -20.96 -0.45 -17.46
C GLN A 2 -19.57 -0.64 -18.10
N THR A 3 -18.82 0.44 -18.28
CA THR A 3 -17.48 0.36 -18.85
C THR A 3 -16.54 -0.27 -17.83
N LEU A 4 -15.90 -1.39 -18.19
CA LEU A 4 -14.93 -2.10 -17.33
C LEU A 4 -13.63 -1.29 -17.09
N THR A 5 -13.50 -0.13 -17.72
CA THR A 5 -12.33 0.75 -17.67
C THR A 5 -12.01 1.20 -16.25
N LEU A 6 -13.01 1.60 -15.46
CA LEU A 6 -12.80 2.06 -14.08
C LEU A 6 -12.35 0.91 -13.17
N PRO A 7 -13.08 -0.22 -13.06
CA PRO A 7 -12.61 -1.37 -12.28
C PRO A 7 -11.23 -1.88 -12.70
N LEU A 8 -10.94 -1.90 -14.01
CA LEU A 8 -9.63 -2.31 -14.51
C LEU A 8 -8.52 -1.33 -14.11
N SER A 9 -8.79 -0.02 -14.17
CA SER A 9 -7.84 1.00 -13.72
C SER A 9 -7.50 0.83 -12.24
N LEU A 10 -8.51 0.58 -11.40
CA LEU A 10 -8.33 0.34 -9.97
C LEU A 10 -7.56 -0.95 -9.69
N LEU A 11 -7.82 -2.02 -10.46
CA LEU A 11 -7.05 -3.27 -10.37
C LEU A 11 -5.57 -3.04 -10.71
N ILE A 12 -5.27 -2.29 -11.78
CA ILE A 12 -3.90 -1.97 -12.18
C ILE A 12 -3.20 -1.18 -11.08
N ILE A 13 -3.85 -0.15 -10.51
CA ILE A 13 -3.30 0.62 -9.39
C ILE A 13 -3.04 -0.30 -8.19
N ARG A 14 -4.01 -1.15 -7.83
CA ARG A 14 -3.90 -2.04 -6.67
C ARG A 14 -2.74 -3.02 -6.82
N LEU A 15 -2.63 -3.71 -7.96
CA LEU A 15 -1.59 -4.72 -8.16
C LEU A 15 -0.19 -4.11 -8.32
N SER A 16 -0.08 -2.96 -9.00
CA SER A 16 1.21 -2.25 -9.11
C SER A 16 1.69 -1.70 -7.76
N ALA A 17 0.81 -1.08 -6.98
CA ALA A 17 1.13 -0.63 -5.63
C ALA A 17 1.45 -1.80 -4.69
N ALA A 18 0.70 -2.91 -4.77
CA ALA A 18 0.96 -4.11 -3.98
C ALA A 18 2.34 -4.69 -4.31
N THR A 19 2.73 -4.73 -5.59
CA THR A 19 4.04 -5.23 -6.03
C THR A 19 5.16 -4.36 -5.49
N PHE A 20 5.02 -3.03 -5.61
CA PHE A 20 5.97 -2.07 -5.06
C PHE A 20 6.15 -2.24 -3.54
N LEU A 21 5.05 -2.33 -2.80
CA LEU A 21 5.08 -2.51 -1.35
C LEU A 21 5.58 -3.89 -0.93
N ALA A 22 5.28 -4.94 -1.70
CA ALA A 22 5.79 -6.28 -1.46
C ALA A 22 7.32 -6.33 -1.60
N ALA A 23 7.88 -5.69 -2.63
CA ALA A 23 9.33 -5.54 -2.77
C ALA A 23 9.92 -4.83 -1.55
N TRP A 24 9.34 -3.69 -1.13
CA TRP A 24 9.80 -2.94 0.03
C TRP A 24 9.66 -3.71 1.36
N THR A 25 8.65 -4.54 1.47
CA THR A 25 8.42 -5.40 2.64
C THR A 25 9.40 -6.56 2.67
N SER A 26 9.72 -7.13 1.51
CA SER A 26 10.66 -8.25 1.39
C SER A 26 12.06 -7.91 1.91
N LEU A 27 12.46 -6.63 1.85
CA LEU A 27 13.73 -6.15 2.37
C LEU A 27 13.87 -6.34 3.88
N LYS A 28 12.77 -6.39 4.66
CA LYS A 28 12.83 -6.68 6.10
C LYS A 28 13.37 -8.08 6.39
N PHE A 29 13.19 -9.02 5.46
CA PHE A 29 13.70 -10.39 5.59
C PHE A 29 15.08 -10.57 4.96
N ARG A 30 15.35 -9.86 3.85
CA ARG A 30 16.62 -10.01 3.11
C ARG A 30 17.74 -9.12 3.61
N VAL A 31 17.41 -7.92 4.08
CA VAL A 31 18.37 -6.89 4.51
C VAL A 31 17.85 -6.21 5.80
N PRO A 32 17.76 -6.96 6.92
CA PRO A 32 17.17 -6.46 8.16
C PRO A 32 17.96 -5.27 8.77
N GLN A 33 19.23 -5.08 8.40
CA GLN A 33 20.02 -3.91 8.78
C GLN A 33 19.44 -2.61 8.20
N SER A 34 18.89 -2.66 6.98
CA SER A 34 18.24 -1.50 6.36
C SER A 34 16.95 -1.11 7.09
N PHE A 35 16.25 -2.06 7.71
CA PHE A 35 15.07 -1.77 8.51
C PHE A 35 15.43 -0.91 9.73
N GLU A 36 16.43 -1.32 10.50
CA GLU A 36 16.92 -0.55 11.65
C GLU A 36 17.38 0.85 11.23
N ALA A 37 18.23 0.94 10.21
CA ALA A 37 18.74 2.22 9.69
C ALA A 37 17.63 3.17 9.23
N VAL A 38 16.57 2.65 8.59
CA VAL A 38 15.42 3.45 8.19
C VAL A 38 14.66 3.98 9.40
N PHE A 39 14.42 3.15 10.42
CA PHE A 39 13.68 3.55 11.61
C PHE A 39 14.43 4.59 12.44
N HIS A 40 15.75 4.49 12.54
CA HIS A 40 16.57 5.51 13.21
C HIS A 40 16.58 6.80 12.39
N LYS A 41 16.92 6.74 11.11
CA LYS A 41 17.12 7.91 10.26
C LYS A 41 15.83 8.68 9.96
N PHE A 42 14.75 7.97 9.62
CA PHE A 42 13.52 8.58 9.11
C PHE A 42 12.42 8.70 10.17
N TYR A 43 12.43 7.84 11.19
CA TYR A 43 11.39 7.85 12.22
C TYR A 43 11.90 8.26 13.61
N GLY A 44 13.21 8.37 13.83
CA GLY A 44 13.80 8.75 15.12
C GLY A 44 13.57 7.72 16.22
N LEU A 45 13.41 6.44 15.86
CA LEU A 45 13.06 5.35 16.79
C LEU A 45 14.29 4.49 17.11
N ASP A 46 15.19 5.00 17.94
CA ASP A 46 16.48 4.35 18.26
C ASP A 46 16.34 2.99 18.98
N PHE A 47 15.19 2.72 19.61
CA PHE A 47 14.91 1.44 20.25
C PHE A 47 14.62 0.30 19.27
N VAL A 48 14.38 0.62 17.99
CA VAL A 48 14.07 -0.39 16.97
C VAL A 48 15.37 -1.06 16.53
N THR A 49 15.42 -2.38 16.64
CA THR A 49 16.58 -3.20 16.24
C THR A 49 16.21 -4.13 15.09
N GLN A 50 17.22 -4.59 14.34
CA GLN A 50 17.05 -5.58 13.27
C GLN A 50 16.33 -6.87 13.72
N ALA A 51 16.33 -7.20 15.01
CA ALA A 51 15.62 -8.35 15.56
C ALA A 51 14.09 -8.25 15.41
N LEU A 52 13.55 -7.03 15.31
CA LEU A 52 12.11 -6.79 15.08
C LEU A 52 11.72 -6.91 13.60
N ALA A 53 12.70 -6.91 12.68
CA ALA A 53 12.43 -6.88 11.25
C ALA A 53 11.55 -8.05 10.75
N PRO A 54 11.75 -9.31 11.16
CA PRO A 54 10.90 -10.42 10.70
C PRO A 54 9.45 -10.30 11.17
N VAL A 55 9.21 -9.81 12.39
CA VAL A 55 7.87 -9.64 12.96
C VAL A 55 7.13 -8.52 12.24
N VAL A 56 7.76 -7.34 12.15
CA VAL A 56 7.18 -6.17 11.46
C VAL A 56 6.98 -6.46 9.97
N GLY A 57 7.99 -7.07 9.32
CA GLY A 57 7.92 -7.49 7.94
C GLY A 57 6.82 -8.52 7.68
N GLY A 58 6.63 -9.48 8.59
CA GLY A 58 5.56 -10.48 8.50
C GLY A 58 4.17 -9.85 8.55
N LEU A 59 3.93 -9.00 9.55
CA LEU A 59 2.66 -8.27 9.68
C LEU A 59 2.40 -7.37 8.47
N GLN A 60 3.42 -6.62 8.04
CA GLN A 60 3.33 -5.78 6.86
C GLN A 60 3.03 -6.59 5.60
N MET A 61 3.64 -7.77 5.42
CA MET A 61 3.42 -8.62 4.26
C MET A 61 1.99 -9.16 4.22
N LEU A 62 1.44 -9.57 5.37
CA LEU A 62 0.05 -10.02 5.47
C LEU A 62 -0.92 -8.92 5.04
N ILE A 63 -0.69 -7.68 5.46
CA ILE A 63 -1.49 -6.52 5.03
C ILE A 63 -1.38 -6.31 3.52
N VAL A 64 -0.17 -6.37 2.96
CA VAL A 64 0.06 -6.20 1.50
C VAL A 64 -0.63 -7.29 0.70
N LEU A 65 -0.58 -8.55 1.14
CA LEU A 65 -1.26 -9.67 0.47
C LEU A 65 -2.78 -9.52 0.54
N ALA A 66 -3.31 -9.15 1.71
CA ALA A 66 -4.74 -8.88 1.90
C ALA A 66 -5.22 -7.70 1.01
N PHE A 67 -4.40 -6.66 0.89
CA PHE A 67 -4.61 -5.55 -0.03
C PHE A 67 -4.60 -6.00 -1.50
N ALA A 68 -3.62 -6.82 -1.90
CA ALA A 68 -3.47 -7.28 -3.29
C ALA A 68 -4.72 -8.03 -3.79
N ILE A 69 -5.25 -8.94 -2.97
CA ILE A 69 -6.45 -9.72 -3.29
C ILE A 69 -7.75 -8.92 -3.04
N GLY A 70 -7.67 -7.79 -2.35
CA GLY A 70 -8.80 -6.89 -2.11
C GLY A 70 -9.82 -7.45 -1.12
N ILE A 71 -9.36 -8.00 0.01
CA ILE A 71 -10.22 -8.32 1.16
C ILE A 71 -10.21 -7.18 2.18
N LEU A 72 -11.31 -7.02 2.90
CA LEU A 72 -11.47 -5.97 3.91
C LEU A 72 -11.07 -4.59 3.35
N ARG A 73 -11.49 -4.29 2.11
CA ARG A 73 -10.92 -3.21 1.27
C ARG A 73 -10.81 -1.86 1.97
N THR A 74 -11.80 -1.47 2.78
CA THR A 74 -11.74 -0.20 3.53
C THR A 74 -10.56 -0.19 4.51
N TYR A 75 -10.30 -1.30 5.19
CA TYR A 75 -9.24 -1.41 6.18
C TYR A 75 -7.88 -1.64 5.53
N THR A 76 -7.78 -2.57 4.57
CA THR A 76 -6.50 -2.87 3.91
C THR A 76 -6.01 -1.71 3.05
N TYR A 77 -6.91 -0.98 2.39
CA TYR A 77 -6.52 0.15 1.54
C TYR A 77 -6.14 1.34 2.42
N ALA A 78 -6.86 1.59 3.51
CA ALA A 78 -6.47 2.60 4.50
C ALA A 78 -5.11 2.27 5.14
N ALA A 79 -4.89 1.03 5.56
CA ALA A 79 -3.63 0.61 6.16
C ALA A 79 -2.45 0.83 5.20
N VAL A 80 -2.58 0.38 3.95
CA VAL A 80 -1.55 0.59 2.91
C VAL A 80 -1.34 2.08 2.63
N LEU A 81 -2.41 2.86 2.50
CA LEU A 81 -2.33 4.31 2.29
C LEU A 81 -1.60 5.02 3.43
N LEU A 82 -1.93 4.69 4.69
CA LEU A 82 -1.30 5.29 5.86
C LEU A 82 0.17 4.87 5.98
N MET A 83 0.48 3.59 5.80
CA MET A 83 1.86 3.09 5.86
C MET A 83 2.74 3.75 4.80
N HIS A 84 2.26 3.85 3.56
CA HIS A 84 2.97 4.52 2.48
C HIS A 84 3.04 6.03 2.72
N GLY A 85 1.96 6.64 3.21
CA GLY A 85 1.86 8.06 3.54
C GLY A 85 2.88 8.49 4.59
N VAL A 86 2.99 7.75 5.71
CA VAL A 86 4.00 8.02 6.76
C VAL A 86 5.40 7.94 6.19
N GLY A 87 5.71 6.90 5.40
CA GLY A 87 7.02 6.78 4.73
C GLY A 87 7.31 7.93 3.75
N THR A 88 6.29 8.36 3.01
CA THR A 88 6.38 9.48 2.05
C THR A 88 6.64 10.79 2.78
N LEU A 89 5.90 11.08 3.86
CA LEU A 89 6.05 12.29 4.68
C LEU A 89 7.43 12.34 5.35
N ALA A 90 7.87 11.24 5.94
CA ALA A 90 9.19 11.13 6.57
C ALA A 90 10.34 11.36 5.57
N SER A 91 10.09 11.11 4.29
CA SER A 91 11.06 11.22 3.20
C SER A 91 10.98 12.55 2.44
N LEU A 92 10.11 13.49 2.83
CA LEU A 92 9.97 14.79 2.17
C LEU A 92 11.29 15.55 2.03
N PRO A 93 12.16 15.64 3.05
CA PRO A 93 13.44 16.34 2.91
C PRO A 93 14.31 15.76 1.78
N ASN A 94 14.35 14.43 1.64
CA ASN A 94 15.06 13.77 0.55
C ASN A 94 14.45 14.10 -0.81
N MET A 95 13.12 14.12 -0.92
CA MET A 95 12.46 14.48 -2.18
C MET A 95 12.72 15.93 -2.59
N LEU A 96 12.92 16.84 -1.63
CA LEU A 96 13.31 18.22 -1.91
C LEU A 96 14.78 18.32 -2.36
N ASP A 97 15.66 17.49 -1.82
CA ASP A 97 17.05 17.32 -2.26
C ASP A 97 17.18 16.23 -3.35
N TYR A 98 16.30 16.27 -4.36
CA TYR A 98 16.25 15.25 -5.41
C TYR A 98 17.49 15.20 -6.30
N THR A 99 18.36 16.20 -6.25
CA THR A 99 19.61 16.23 -7.05
C THR A 99 20.70 15.33 -6.49
N THR A 100 20.57 14.88 -5.24
CA THR A 100 21.57 14.04 -4.57
C THR A 100 21.19 12.56 -4.69
N TYR A 101 22.06 11.72 -5.26
CA TYR A 101 21.81 10.28 -5.33
C TYR A 101 21.79 9.63 -3.93
N PRO A 102 20.81 8.77 -3.59
CA PRO A 102 19.74 8.21 -4.42
C PRO A 102 18.36 8.91 -4.30
N ASN A 103 18.31 10.13 -3.76
CA ASN A 103 17.07 10.80 -3.36
C ASN A 103 16.04 10.98 -4.49
N GLN A 104 16.46 11.16 -5.74
CA GLN A 104 15.55 11.24 -6.90
C GLN A 104 14.62 10.03 -7.01
N LEU A 105 15.06 8.85 -6.57
CA LEU A 105 14.24 7.64 -6.61
C LEU A 105 13.08 7.71 -5.62
N MET A 106 13.22 8.52 -4.56
CA MET A 106 12.17 8.73 -3.56
C MET A 106 11.00 9.55 -4.11
N LEU A 107 11.21 10.32 -5.20
CA LEU A 107 10.11 11.01 -5.87
C LEU A 107 9.03 10.06 -6.37
N ALA A 108 9.34 8.78 -6.62
CA ALA A 108 8.35 7.77 -6.97
C ALA A 108 7.28 7.57 -5.87
N ALA A 109 7.58 7.91 -4.60
CA ALA A 109 6.63 7.79 -3.51
C ALA A 109 5.42 8.73 -3.64
N LEU A 110 5.59 9.93 -4.24
CA LEU A 110 4.51 10.90 -4.46
C LEU A 110 3.41 10.39 -5.42
N PRO A 111 3.70 9.97 -6.66
CA PRO A 111 2.68 9.44 -7.55
C PRO A 111 2.09 8.13 -7.02
N THR A 112 2.87 7.29 -6.33
CA THR A 112 2.32 6.11 -5.63
C THR A 112 1.33 6.52 -4.54
N LEU A 113 1.63 7.55 -3.74
CA LEU A 113 0.70 8.08 -2.74
C LEU A 113 -0.58 8.60 -3.40
N GLY A 114 -0.47 9.38 -4.49
CA GLY A 114 -1.62 9.85 -5.24
C GLY A 114 -2.50 8.72 -5.77
N ALA A 115 -1.88 7.66 -6.30
CA ALA A 115 -2.59 6.47 -6.78
C ALA A 115 -3.29 5.72 -5.63
N LEU A 116 -2.66 5.60 -4.47
CA LEU A 116 -3.26 4.99 -3.27
C LEU A 116 -4.42 5.82 -2.72
N VAL A 117 -4.33 7.16 -2.75
CA VAL A 117 -5.44 8.05 -2.40
C VAL A 117 -6.61 7.84 -3.35
N ALA A 118 -6.36 7.84 -4.67
CA ALA A 118 -7.39 7.60 -5.67
C ALA A 118 -8.06 6.22 -5.46
N LEU A 119 -7.26 5.18 -5.24
CA LEU A 119 -7.76 3.83 -4.97
C LEU A 119 -8.59 3.77 -3.69
N PHE A 120 -8.19 4.47 -2.62
CA PHE A 120 -8.94 4.51 -1.36
C PHE A 120 -10.28 5.25 -1.51
N LEU A 121 -10.27 6.41 -2.19
CA LEU A 121 -11.49 7.19 -2.45
C LEU A 121 -12.48 6.41 -3.32
N LEU A 122 -11.97 5.72 -4.35
CA LEU A 122 -12.77 4.96 -5.32
C LEU A 122 -12.90 3.47 -4.97
N ARG A 123 -12.54 3.06 -3.75
CA ARG A 123 -12.51 1.63 -3.35
C ARG A 123 -13.85 0.92 -3.54
N ALA A 124 -14.97 1.64 -3.48
CA ALA A 124 -16.30 1.10 -3.71
C ALA A 124 -16.46 0.55 -5.14
N GLU A 125 -15.80 1.19 -6.10
CA GLU A 125 -15.82 0.88 -7.53
C GLU A 125 -14.82 -0.22 -7.93
N ASP A 126 -14.01 -0.71 -6.98
CA ASP A 126 -13.04 -1.75 -7.23
C ASP A 126 -13.69 -3.15 -7.29
N GLN A 127 -14.27 -3.44 -8.45
CA GLN A 127 -15.06 -4.65 -8.69
C GLN A 127 -14.22 -5.92 -8.89
N PHE A 128 -12.92 -5.80 -9.15
CA PHE A 128 -12.00 -6.93 -9.32
C PHE A 128 -11.26 -7.26 -8.03
N SER A 129 -11.82 -6.91 -6.88
CA SER A 129 -11.39 -7.34 -5.54
C SER A 129 -12.22 -8.55 -5.07
N ILE A 130 -11.73 -9.36 -4.12
CA ILE A 130 -12.56 -10.41 -3.51
C ILE A 130 -13.84 -9.82 -2.91
N ASP A 131 -13.75 -8.67 -2.23
CA ASP A 131 -14.92 -7.98 -1.68
C ASP A 131 -15.89 -7.50 -2.78
N GLY A 132 -15.37 -6.99 -3.90
CA GLY A 132 -16.15 -6.55 -5.06
C GLY A 132 -16.87 -7.71 -5.75
N LEU A 133 -16.19 -8.85 -5.90
CA LEU A 133 -16.79 -10.08 -6.42
C LEU A 133 -17.92 -10.57 -5.51
N ARG A 134 -17.74 -10.53 -4.18
CA ARG A 134 -18.79 -10.88 -3.20
C ARG A 134 -20.01 -9.96 -3.29
N HIS A 135 -19.81 -8.66 -3.49
CA HIS A 135 -20.91 -7.69 -3.57
C HIS A 135 -21.76 -7.89 -4.84
N LYS A 136 -21.14 -8.24 -5.97
CA LYS A 136 -21.87 -8.61 -7.21
C LYS A 136 -22.71 -9.87 -7.06
N SER A 137 -22.27 -10.81 -6.23
CA SER A 137 -22.94 -12.10 -6.05
C SER A 137 -24.15 -12.06 -5.11
N GLN A 138 -24.42 -10.94 -4.43
CA GLN A 138 -25.65 -10.79 -3.63
C GLN A 138 -26.80 -10.46 -4.58
N PRO A 139 -27.77 -11.38 -4.81
CA PRO A 139 -28.98 -11.03 -5.54
C PRO A 139 -29.66 -9.89 -4.78
N HIS A 140 -30.09 -8.86 -5.51
CA HIS A 140 -30.93 -7.80 -4.98
C HIS A 140 -32.18 -8.46 -4.38
N LEU A 141 -32.21 -8.64 -3.06
CA LEU A 141 -33.44 -9.00 -2.37
C LEU A 141 -34.37 -7.83 -2.63
N ALA A 142 -35.34 -8.02 -3.54
CA ALA A 142 -36.36 -7.04 -3.80
C ALA A 142 -37.01 -6.67 -2.45
N PRO A 143 -37.18 -5.38 -2.13
CA PRO A 143 -37.93 -5.00 -0.94
C PRO A 143 -39.40 -5.42 -1.15
N GLY A 144 -39.82 -6.46 -0.42
CA GLY A 144 -41.23 -6.87 -0.32
C GLY A 144 -41.43 -8.38 -0.33
N ALA A 145 -41.52 -8.96 0.85
CA ALA A 145 -42.37 -10.11 1.15
C ALA A 145 -43.10 -9.82 2.47
#